data_AF-A0A7X8AHG4-F1
#
_entry.id   AF-A0A7X8AHG4-F1
#
_cell.length_a   1.000
_cell.length_b   1.000
_cell.length_c   1.000
_cell.angle_alpha   90.00
_cell.angle_beta   90.00
_cell.angle_gamma   90.00
#
_symmetry.space_group_name_H-M   'P 1'
#
loop_
_entity.id
_entity.type
_entity.pdbx_description
1 polymer ?
#
loop_
_entity_poly.entity_id
_entity_poly.type
_entity_poly.pdbx_seq_one_letter_code
_entity_poly.pdbx_strand_id
1 'polypeptide(L)'
;MSWAFASQAQLTAPGRVLTLLTQYSNTAKQDSIFVFYGDIGTLSARHTTGNSASFKWYRYNPLISNPALRFEQFAEETGVAQSNQLSLTEGGYRVVITDITDSTETFTCWLFTDNVTLNRIDIYNSCQFLELNPVTTPSSYNIVYDRFVYHDLSRSNQPERNTFGQQYFANVTWQASESRIELPSSSALKLVIENPAPL
;
A
#
# COMPACT_ATOMS: atom_id res chain seq x y z
N MET A 1 40.75 3.92 7.48
CA MET A 1 39.93 4.59 6.46
C MET A 1 38.51 4.11 6.68
N SER A 2 37.73 4.85 7.47
CA SER A 2 36.36 4.49 7.85
C SER A 2 35.43 4.88 6.73
N TRP A 3 34.74 3.92 6.13
CA TRP A 3 33.67 4.19 5.19
C TRP A 3 32.44 4.64 5.98
N ALA A 4 32.19 5.95 5.98
CA ALA A 4 30.89 6.46 6.41
C ALA A 4 29.86 6.05 5.35
N PHE A 5 28.99 5.09 5.69
CA PHE A 5 27.76 4.90 4.94
C PHE A 5 26.96 6.18 5.10
N ALA A 6 26.85 6.98 4.04
CA ALA A 6 25.86 8.04 3.98
C ALA A 6 24.48 7.37 4.11
N SER A 7 23.87 7.50 5.29
CA SER A 7 22.49 7.09 5.54
C SER A 7 21.63 7.97 4.63
N GLN A 8 21.17 7.47 3.50
CA GLN A 8 20.19 8.21 2.69
C GLN A 8 19.00 8.58 3.58
N ALA A 9 18.45 9.78 3.42
CA ALA A 9 17.18 10.09 4.04
C ALA A 9 16.13 9.13 3.54
N GLN A 10 15.34 8.64 4.48
CA GLN A 10 14.48 7.53 4.22
C GLN A 10 13.17 7.74 4.97
N LEU A 11 12.09 7.63 4.23
CA LEU A 11 10.79 7.26 4.77
C LEU A 11 10.63 5.76 4.55
N THR A 12 10.55 5.02 5.63
CA THR A 12 10.38 3.57 5.63
C THR A 12 9.09 3.20 6.34
N ALA A 13 8.63 1.97 6.11
CA ALA A 13 7.47 1.43 6.78
C ALA A 13 7.84 0.07 7.40
N PRO A 14 8.32 0.08 8.66
CA PRO A 14 8.62 -1.16 9.40
C PRO A 14 7.38 -2.04 9.53
N GLY A 15 7.52 -3.35 9.27
CA GLY A 15 6.40 -4.29 9.33
C GLY A 15 5.53 -4.37 8.07
N ARG A 16 5.85 -3.59 7.02
CA ARG A 16 5.18 -3.72 5.71
C ARG A 16 5.44 -5.09 5.08
N VAL A 17 4.49 -5.56 4.28
CA VAL A 17 4.58 -6.82 3.53
C VAL A 17 5.00 -6.61 2.08
N LEU A 18 4.68 -5.45 1.51
CA LEU A 18 4.99 -5.10 0.13
C LEU A 18 5.27 -3.60 -0.01
N THR A 19 6.05 -3.25 -1.02
CA THR A 19 6.21 -1.87 -1.49
C THR A 19 5.94 -1.79 -2.98
N LEU A 20 5.04 -0.89 -3.33
CA LEU A 20 4.73 -0.54 -4.71
C LEU A 20 5.08 0.93 -4.93
N LEU A 21 5.03 1.36 -6.19
CA LEU A 21 5.20 2.76 -6.57
C LEU A 21 3.89 3.31 -7.09
N THR A 22 3.58 4.55 -6.74
CA THR A 22 2.43 5.26 -7.31
C THR A 22 2.60 5.43 -8.82
N GLN A 23 1.51 5.29 -9.57
CA GLN A 23 1.47 5.55 -11.01
C GLN A 23 0.93 6.95 -11.29
N TYR A 24 1.65 7.96 -10.83
CA TYR A 24 1.33 9.36 -11.15
C TYR A 24 1.41 9.62 -12.66
N SER A 25 0.64 10.59 -13.15
CA SER A 25 0.65 10.99 -14.56
C SER A 25 2.03 11.48 -15.00
N ASN A 26 2.79 12.11 -14.09
CA ASN A 26 4.18 12.44 -14.30
C ASN A 26 5.08 11.34 -13.73
N THR A 27 5.92 10.74 -14.57
CA THR A 27 6.82 9.65 -14.18
C THR A 27 8.11 10.11 -13.51
N ALA A 28 8.41 11.42 -13.48
CA ALA A 28 9.66 11.94 -12.91
C ALA A 28 9.74 11.81 -11.38
N LYS A 29 8.60 11.66 -10.71
CA LYS A 29 8.52 11.40 -9.27
C LYS A 29 7.43 10.40 -9.00
N GLN A 30 7.76 9.34 -8.29
CA GLN A 30 6.81 8.37 -7.75
C GLN A 30 7.04 8.29 -6.24
N ASP A 31 5.94 8.16 -5.50
CA ASP A 31 5.98 7.93 -4.07
C ASP A 31 5.74 6.43 -3.79
N SER A 32 6.21 5.97 -2.63
CA SER A 32 6.00 4.59 -2.21
C SER A 32 4.56 4.37 -1.76
N ILE A 33 4.01 3.21 -2.11
CA ILE A 33 2.82 2.64 -1.48
C ILE A 33 3.28 1.49 -0.60
N PHE A 34 3.15 1.65 0.71
CA PHE A 34 3.50 0.64 1.70
C PHE A 34 2.26 -0.16 2.07
N VAL A 35 2.34 -1.47 1.88
CA VAL A 35 1.22 -2.37 2.17
C VAL A 35 1.45 -3.09 3.49
N PHE A 36 0.41 -3.16 4.31
CA PHE A 36 0.37 -3.85 5.59
C PHE A 36 -0.79 -4.83 5.61
N TYR A 37 -0.63 -5.97 6.30
CA TYR A 37 -1.77 -6.79 6.68
C TYR A 37 -2.41 -6.23 7.97
N GLY A 38 -3.74 -6.29 8.06
CA GLY A 38 -4.53 -5.75 9.16
C GLY A 38 -5.01 -4.32 8.91
N ASP A 39 -5.38 -3.62 9.97
CA ASP A 39 -6.06 -2.31 9.89
C ASP A 39 -5.13 -1.10 10.06
N ILE A 40 -3.86 -1.34 10.39
CA ILE A 40 -2.90 -0.29 10.73
C ILE A 40 -1.52 -0.57 10.16
N GLY A 41 -0.78 0.49 9.87
CA GLY A 41 0.63 0.44 9.53
C GLY A 41 1.47 1.35 10.42
N THR A 42 2.77 1.33 10.15
CA THR A 42 3.77 2.12 10.87
C THR A 42 4.69 2.81 9.87
N LEU A 43 5.00 4.08 10.11
CA LEU A 43 5.98 4.83 9.32
C LEU A 43 7.15 5.27 10.20
N SER A 44 8.34 5.27 9.61
CA SER A 44 9.56 5.72 10.27
C SER A 44 10.35 6.61 9.33
N ALA A 45 10.80 7.76 9.82
CA ALA A 45 11.53 8.72 9.02
C ALA A 45 12.82 9.17 9.70
N ARG A 46 13.84 9.43 8.88
CA ARG A 46 15.14 9.96 9.29
C ARG A 46 15.71 10.87 8.20
N HIS A 47 16.35 11.96 8.61
CA HIS A 47 17.06 12.90 7.72
C HIS A 47 18.37 12.29 7.16
N THR A 48 18.83 12.69 5.97
CA THR A 48 20.04 12.11 5.31
C THR A 48 21.30 12.32 6.16
N THR A 49 21.39 13.45 6.85
CA THR A 49 22.56 13.73 7.71
C THR A 49 22.60 12.82 8.94
N GLY A 50 21.47 12.21 9.30
CA GLY A 50 21.34 11.33 10.46
C GLY A 50 21.42 12.05 11.82
N ASN A 51 21.54 13.37 11.80
CA ASN A 51 21.53 14.25 12.97
C ASN A 51 20.12 14.37 13.57
N SER A 52 20.05 14.96 14.76
CA SER A 52 18.78 15.43 15.31
C SER A 52 18.12 16.42 14.35
N ALA A 53 16.80 16.29 14.19
CA ALA A 53 15.98 17.09 13.29
C ALA A 53 14.59 17.33 13.88
N SER A 54 13.84 18.21 13.24
CA SER A 54 12.41 18.42 13.43
C SER A 54 11.63 17.66 12.36
N PHE A 55 10.59 16.95 12.75
CA PHE A 55 9.73 16.14 11.89
C PHE A 55 8.30 16.66 12.01
N LYS A 56 7.74 17.16 10.92
CA LYS A 56 6.32 17.50 10.83
C LYS A 56 5.60 16.48 9.97
N TRP A 57 4.63 15.79 10.56
CA TRP A 57 3.87 14.75 9.89
C TRP A 57 2.49 15.25 9.49
N TYR A 58 2.11 14.92 8.25
CA TYR A 58 0.89 15.35 7.62
C TYR A 58 0.12 14.14 7.10
N ARG A 59 -1.21 14.21 7.19
CA ARG A 59 -2.14 13.24 6.62
C ARG A 59 -2.89 13.88 5.47
N TYR A 60 -3.06 13.14 4.39
CA TYR A 60 -3.83 13.57 3.22
C TYR A 60 -5.33 13.51 3.50
N ASN A 61 -6.05 14.58 3.20
CA ASN A 61 -7.49 14.71 3.30
C ASN A 61 -8.08 15.17 1.95
N PRO A 62 -8.71 14.28 1.17
CA PRO A 62 -9.28 14.63 -0.14
C PRO A 62 -10.50 15.57 -0.04
N LEU A 63 -11.13 15.68 1.13
CA LEU A 63 -12.32 16.50 1.34
C LEU A 63 -12.02 18.01 1.31
N ILE A 64 -10.76 18.40 1.50
CA ILE A 64 -10.34 19.80 1.39
C ILE A 64 -10.40 20.23 -0.08
N SER A 65 -11.19 21.26 -0.36
CA SER A 65 -11.46 21.74 -1.71
C SER A 65 -10.22 22.29 -2.41
N ASN A 66 -9.29 22.90 -1.66
CA ASN A 66 -8.02 23.38 -2.20
C ASN A 66 -6.96 22.26 -2.16
N PRO A 67 -6.53 21.70 -3.32
CA PRO A 67 -5.57 20.59 -3.36
C PRO A 67 -4.21 20.89 -2.71
N ALA A 68 -3.81 22.16 -2.66
CA ALA A 68 -2.55 22.56 -2.03
C ALA A 68 -2.57 22.43 -0.49
N LEU A 69 -3.76 22.40 0.12
CA LEU A 69 -3.96 22.34 1.57
C LEU A 69 -4.40 20.95 2.06
N ARG A 70 -4.44 19.94 1.18
CA ARG A 70 -4.92 18.60 1.53
C ARG A 70 -4.01 17.83 2.48
N PHE A 71 -2.78 18.28 2.73
CA PHE A 71 -1.91 17.68 3.73
C PHE A 71 -2.04 18.45 5.05
N GLU A 72 -2.77 17.86 6.00
CA GLU A 72 -3.02 18.44 7.31
C GLU A 72 -2.03 17.90 8.34
N GLN A 73 -1.37 18.78 9.08
CA GLN A 73 -0.41 18.36 10.11
C GLN A 73 -1.15 17.67 11.26
N PHE A 74 -0.67 16.51 11.70
CA PHE A 74 -1.25 15.79 12.84
C PHE A 74 -0.23 15.47 13.94
N ALA A 75 1.06 15.53 13.65
CA ALA A 75 2.12 15.31 14.64
C ALA A 75 3.37 16.14 14.33
N GLU A 76 4.13 16.45 15.38
CA GLU A 76 5.42 17.13 15.30
C GLU A 76 6.36 16.62 16.40
N GLU A 77 7.61 16.34 16.03
CA GLU A 77 8.67 15.89 16.93
C GLU A 77 9.94 16.68 16.64
N THR A 78 10.60 17.21 17.67
CA THR A 78 11.79 18.07 17.50
C THR A 78 12.98 17.52 18.26
N GLY A 79 14.18 17.66 17.70
CA GLY A 79 15.44 17.32 18.37
C GLY A 79 15.75 15.81 18.40
N VAL A 80 15.01 15.00 17.65
CA VAL A 80 15.20 13.54 17.56
C VAL A 80 15.94 13.18 16.28
N ALA A 81 16.73 12.09 16.27
CA ALA A 81 17.42 11.65 15.05
C ALA A 81 16.53 10.81 14.11
N GLN A 82 15.40 10.31 14.63
CA GLN A 82 14.42 9.49 13.91
C GLN A 82 13.06 9.69 14.58
N SER A 83 12.00 9.77 13.78
CA SER A 83 10.61 9.84 14.24
C SER A 83 9.82 8.65 13.74
N ASN A 84 8.92 8.12 14.58
CA ASN A 84 8.09 6.96 14.26
C ASN A 84 6.62 7.28 14.50
N GLN A 85 5.78 7.02 13.50
CA GLN A 85 4.33 7.13 13.60
C GLN A 85 3.73 5.73 13.61
N LEU A 86 3.06 5.38 14.70
CA LEU A 86 2.47 4.06 14.93
C LEU A 86 0.95 4.10 14.69
N SER A 87 0.37 2.92 14.48
CA SER A 87 -1.10 2.75 14.38
C SER A 87 -1.77 3.65 13.33
N LEU A 88 -1.09 3.88 12.21
CA LEU A 88 -1.60 4.70 11.13
C LEU A 88 -2.61 3.90 10.31
N THR A 89 -3.82 4.44 10.17
CA THR A 89 -4.83 3.88 9.25
C THR A 89 -4.45 4.15 7.80
N GLU A 90 -5.11 3.46 6.88
CA GLU A 90 -5.01 3.69 5.43
C GLU A 90 -5.04 5.18 5.03
N GLY A 91 -4.22 5.55 4.03
CA GLY A 91 -4.24 6.88 3.42
C GLY A 91 -2.86 7.43 3.01
N GLY A 92 -2.85 8.69 2.56
CA GLY A 92 -1.64 9.39 2.16
C GLY A 92 -0.96 10.08 3.35
N TYR A 93 0.35 9.97 3.44
CA TYR A 93 1.15 10.58 4.51
C TYR A 93 2.33 11.33 3.93
N ARG A 94 2.69 12.44 4.59
CA ARG A 94 3.88 13.23 4.26
C ARG A 94 4.63 13.57 5.53
N VAL A 95 5.95 13.55 5.44
CA VAL A 95 6.83 14.07 6.49
C VAL A 95 7.71 15.15 5.89
N VAL A 96 7.79 16.28 6.59
CA VAL A 96 8.76 17.34 6.33
C VAL A 96 9.79 17.27 7.45
N ILE A 97 11.05 17.05 7.10
CA ILE A 97 12.15 16.88 8.04
C ILE A 97 13.08 18.08 7.88
N THR A 98 13.34 18.82 8.94
CA THR A 98 14.26 19.97 8.95
C THR A 98 15.36 19.71 9.97
N ASP A 99 16.61 19.61 9.51
CA ASP A 99 17.74 19.38 10.41
C ASP A 99 18.22 20.65 11.13
N ILE A 100 19.18 20.49 12.04
CA ILE A 100 19.76 21.61 12.82
C ILE A 100 20.52 22.64 11.99
N THR A 101 20.76 22.38 10.70
CA THR A 101 21.41 23.30 9.75
C THR A 101 20.40 23.93 8.79
N ASP A 102 19.11 23.81 9.09
CA ASP A 102 17.97 24.24 8.26
C ASP A 102 17.87 23.53 6.89
N SER A 103 18.55 22.39 6.71
CA SER A 103 18.33 21.53 5.55
C SER A 103 16.97 20.87 5.67
N THR A 104 16.14 20.98 4.63
CA THR A 104 14.77 20.43 4.62
C THR A 104 14.59 19.36 3.55
N GLU A 105 14.04 18.22 3.97
CA GLU A 105 13.66 17.10 3.11
C GLU A 105 12.17 16.82 3.25
N THR A 106 11.52 16.39 2.16
CA THR A 106 10.09 16.07 2.18
C THR A 106 9.84 14.74 1.49
N PHE A 107 9.22 13.83 2.23
CA PHE A 107 8.84 12.51 1.75
C PHE A 107 7.33 12.38 1.77
N THR A 108 6.78 11.72 0.76
CA THR A 108 5.36 11.37 0.70
C THR A 108 5.27 9.89 0.41
N CYS A 109 4.29 9.24 1.03
CA CYS A 109 3.95 7.85 0.77
C CYS A 109 2.45 7.66 0.92
N TRP A 110 2.01 6.49 0.50
CA TRP A 110 0.68 6.00 0.74
C TRP A 110 0.75 4.72 1.55
N LEU A 111 -0.19 4.56 2.47
CA LEU A 111 -0.30 3.41 3.34
C LEU A 111 -1.57 2.68 2.94
N PHE A 112 -1.41 1.46 2.45
CA PHE A 112 -2.50 0.53 2.17
C PHE A 112 -2.57 -0.52 3.29
N THR A 113 -3.69 -0.58 3.99
CA THR A 113 -3.95 -1.57 5.04
C THR A 113 -4.88 -2.62 4.47
N ASP A 114 -4.32 -3.77 4.19
CA ASP A 114 -5.09 -4.89 3.70
C ASP A 114 -5.64 -5.72 4.85
N ASN A 115 -6.92 -5.50 5.10
CA ASN A 115 -7.67 -6.17 6.15
C ASN A 115 -8.70 -7.14 5.59
N VAL A 116 -8.56 -7.51 4.31
CA VAL A 116 -9.46 -8.48 3.73
C VAL A 116 -9.12 -9.86 4.25
N THR A 117 -10.15 -10.59 4.66
CA THR A 117 -10.01 -11.91 5.25
C THR A 117 -10.66 -12.94 4.34
N LEU A 118 -9.93 -13.99 3.99
CA LEU A 118 -10.51 -15.14 3.30
C LEU A 118 -11.27 -16.01 4.31
N ASN A 119 -12.59 -16.07 4.19
CA ASN A 119 -13.42 -16.86 5.07
C ASN A 119 -13.47 -18.33 4.63
N ARG A 120 -13.70 -18.54 3.33
CA ARG A 120 -13.73 -19.86 2.70
C ARG A 120 -13.58 -19.74 1.18
N ILE A 121 -13.40 -20.87 0.53
CA ILE A 121 -13.43 -20.98 -0.93
C ILE A 121 -14.60 -21.90 -1.29
N ASP A 122 -15.58 -21.37 -2.01
CA ASP A 122 -16.67 -22.15 -2.57
C ASP A 122 -16.19 -22.79 -3.88
N ILE A 123 -16.46 -24.09 -4.07
CA ILE A 123 -15.92 -24.90 -5.17
C ILE A 123 -17.07 -25.35 -6.07
N TYR A 124 -16.99 -25.02 -7.36
CA TYR A 124 -17.91 -25.51 -8.39
C TYR A 124 -17.13 -26.38 -9.37
N ASN A 125 -17.37 -27.68 -9.31
CA ASN A 125 -16.69 -28.66 -10.12
C ASN A 125 -17.65 -29.31 -11.12
N SER A 126 -17.32 -29.26 -12.40
CA SER A 126 -18.04 -29.92 -13.48
C SER A 126 -17.06 -30.63 -14.42
N CYS A 127 -17.56 -31.44 -15.36
CA CYS A 127 -16.71 -32.06 -16.37
C CYS A 127 -16.05 -31.06 -17.35
N GLN A 128 -16.51 -29.81 -17.39
CA GLN A 128 -16.04 -28.79 -18.33
C GLN A 128 -15.15 -27.74 -17.68
N PHE A 129 -15.37 -27.46 -16.39
CA PHE A 129 -14.63 -26.43 -15.66
C PHE A 129 -14.58 -26.72 -14.17
N LEU A 130 -13.56 -26.16 -13.55
CA LEU A 130 -13.46 -25.95 -12.11
C LEU A 130 -13.50 -24.44 -11.87
N GLU A 131 -14.36 -23.98 -10.98
CA GLU A 131 -14.40 -22.58 -10.54
C GLU A 131 -14.20 -22.54 -9.03
N LEU A 132 -13.26 -21.69 -8.60
CA LEU A 132 -13.00 -21.41 -7.19
C LEU A 132 -13.41 -19.98 -6.89
N ASN A 133 -14.38 -19.85 -5.99
CA ASN A 133 -14.99 -18.58 -5.63
C ASN A 133 -14.56 -18.20 -4.21
N PRO A 134 -13.62 -17.26 -4.05
CA PRO A 134 -13.19 -16.81 -2.73
C PRO A 134 -14.32 -16.01 -2.07
N VAL A 135 -14.70 -16.43 -0.87
CA VAL A 135 -15.64 -15.70 -0.02
C VAL A 135 -14.82 -14.94 1.01
N THR A 136 -14.82 -13.62 0.91
CA THR A 136 -13.99 -12.73 1.73
C THR A 136 -14.81 -11.79 2.61
N THR A 137 -14.16 -11.18 3.60
CA THR A 137 -14.72 -10.06 4.37
C THR A 137 -13.70 -8.94 4.45
N PRO A 138 -14.02 -7.72 3.99
CA PRO A 138 -15.22 -7.36 3.20
C PRO A 138 -15.33 -8.16 1.89
N SER A 139 -16.56 -8.37 1.38
CA SER A 139 -16.81 -9.02 0.08
C SER A 139 -16.81 -8.01 -1.06
N SER A 140 -16.82 -8.47 -2.32
CA SER A 140 -16.96 -7.59 -3.50
C SER A 140 -18.15 -6.65 -3.41
N TYR A 141 -19.28 -7.11 -2.85
CA TYR A 141 -20.47 -6.27 -2.69
C TYR A 141 -20.28 -5.14 -1.67
N ASN A 142 -19.38 -5.32 -0.70
CA ASN A 142 -19.08 -4.30 0.30
C ASN A 142 -18.14 -3.22 -0.25
N ILE A 143 -17.49 -3.48 -1.39
CA ILE A 143 -16.53 -2.55 -2.00
C ILE A 143 -17.19 -1.96 -3.26
N VAL A 144 -17.73 -0.75 -3.12
CA VAL A 144 -18.41 -0.03 -4.21
C VAL A 144 -17.42 0.41 -5.31
N TYR A 145 -16.14 0.57 -4.95
CA TYR A 145 -15.05 0.96 -5.85
C TYR A 145 -13.89 -0.05 -5.78
N ASP A 146 -12.65 0.44 -5.71
CA ASP A 146 -11.49 -0.37 -5.37
C ASP A 146 -11.24 -0.38 -3.85
N ARG A 147 -10.47 -1.37 -3.37
CA ARG A 147 -10.17 -1.47 -1.93
C ARG A 147 -9.30 -0.32 -1.46
N PHE A 148 -8.42 0.19 -2.32
CA PHE A 148 -7.45 1.24 -1.97
C PHE A 148 -7.37 2.33 -3.04
N VAL A 149 -7.53 3.56 -2.56
CA VAL A 149 -7.43 4.79 -3.36
C VAL A 149 -6.18 5.57 -2.97
N TYR A 150 -5.47 6.08 -3.98
CA TYR A 150 -4.51 7.17 -3.80
C TYR A 150 -4.77 8.31 -4.77
N HIS A 151 -4.16 9.47 -4.55
CA HIS A 151 -4.37 10.65 -5.41
C HIS A 151 -3.11 11.00 -6.20
N ASP A 152 -3.30 11.38 -7.46
CA ASP A 152 -2.20 11.74 -8.36
C ASP A 152 -1.67 13.15 -8.04
N LEU A 153 -0.69 13.19 -7.14
CA LEU A 153 -0.09 14.44 -6.65
C LEU A 153 0.67 15.23 -7.71
N SER A 154 0.95 14.64 -8.87
CA SER A 154 1.61 15.33 -9.98
C SER A 154 0.71 16.32 -10.71
N ARG A 155 -0.61 16.25 -10.47
CA ARG A 155 -1.61 17.11 -11.10
C ARG A 155 -2.20 18.09 -10.09
N SER A 156 -2.48 19.31 -10.54
CA SER A 156 -3.04 20.37 -9.69
C SER A 156 -4.38 20.00 -9.06
N ASN A 157 -5.24 19.26 -9.78
CA ASN A 157 -6.53 18.80 -9.28
C ASN A 157 -6.46 17.49 -8.46
N GLN A 158 -5.29 16.85 -8.39
CA GLN A 158 -5.02 15.62 -7.65
C GLN A 158 -6.13 14.56 -7.80
N PRO A 159 -6.38 14.10 -9.05
CA PRO A 159 -7.45 13.15 -9.32
C PRO A 159 -7.18 11.80 -8.64
N GLU A 160 -8.26 11.09 -8.37
CA GLU A 160 -8.23 9.76 -7.79
C GLU A 160 -7.53 8.75 -8.72
N ARG A 161 -6.77 7.84 -8.13
CA ARG A 161 -6.22 6.63 -8.73
C ARG A 161 -6.72 5.44 -7.93
N ASN A 162 -7.49 4.60 -8.62
CA ASN A 162 -8.16 3.45 -8.04
C ASN A 162 -7.78 2.23 -8.86
N THR A 163 -6.61 1.67 -8.56
CA THR A 163 -5.99 0.59 -9.33
C THR A 163 -5.62 -0.62 -8.46
N PHE A 164 -5.97 -0.62 -7.18
CA PHE A 164 -5.59 -1.63 -6.19
C PHE A 164 -6.79 -2.19 -5.44
N GLY A 165 -7.14 -3.45 -5.72
CA GLY A 165 -8.23 -4.18 -5.05
C GLY A 165 -9.32 -4.80 -5.95
N GLN A 166 -9.48 -4.43 -7.23
CA GLN A 166 -10.54 -5.00 -8.08
C GLN A 166 -10.27 -6.47 -8.38
N GLN A 167 -9.00 -6.81 -8.57
CA GLN A 167 -8.53 -8.19 -8.72
C GLN A 167 -8.64 -8.99 -7.42
N TYR A 168 -8.80 -8.32 -6.27
CA TYR A 168 -8.96 -8.99 -4.97
C TYR A 168 -10.22 -9.89 -4.99
N PHE A 169 -11.27 -9.46 -5.67
CA PHE A 169 -12.54 -10.19 -5.75
C PHE A 169 -12.78 -10.86 -7.11
N ALA A 170 -11.73 -11.07 -7.90
CA ALA A 170 -11.87 -11.78 -9.15
C ALA A 170 -12.12 -13.28 -8.89
N ASN A 171 -13.13 -13.85 -9.55
CA ASN A 171 -13.29 -15.31 -9.59
C ASN A 171 -12.19 -15.90 -10.46
N VAL A 172 -11.67 -17.07 -10.07
CA VAL A 172 -10.73 -17.82 -10.88
C VAL A 172 -11.44 -19.03 -11.46
N THR A 173 -11.53 -19.08 -12.78
CA THR A 173 -12.16 -20.18 -13.53
C THR A 173 -11.10 -20.89 -14.37
N TRP A 174 -10.98 -22.20 -14.19
CA TRP A 174 -10.18 -23.06 -15.05
C TRP A 174 -11.11 -23.76 -16.02
N GLN A 175 -10.88 -23.55 -17.31
CA GLN A 175 -11.60 -24.23 -18.37
C GLN A 175 -10.72 -25.34 -18.93
N ALA A 176 -11.30 -26.53 -19.00
CA ALA A 176 -10.66 -27.64 -19.67
C ALA A 176 -10.68 -27.39 -21.19
N SER A 177 -9.53 -27.55 -21.87
CA SER A 177 -9.50 -27.52 -23.34
C SER A 177 -10.24 -28.70 -23.97
N GLU A 178 -10.50 -29.75 -23.20
CA GLU A 178 -11.24 -30.95 -23.61
C GLU A 178 -12.20 -31.43 -22.51
N SER A 179 -13.34 -32.00 -22.88
CA SER A 179 -14.42 -32.45 -21.97
C SER A 179 -14.08 -33.55 -20.96
N ARG A 180 -12.82 -34.00 -20.90
CA ARG A 180 -12.34 -35.12 -20.06
C ARG A 180 -10.99 -34.80 -19.43
N ILE A 181 -10.96 -33.83 -18.53
CA ILE A 181 -9.81 -33.70 -17.61
C ILE A 181 -10.11 -34.57 -16.39
N GLU A 182 -9.43 -35.71 -16.30
CA GLU A 182 -9.36 -36.47 -15.06
C GLU A 182 -8.48 -35.69 -14.07
N LEU A 183 -9.09 -35.20 -12.99
CA LEU A 183 -8.30 -34.63 -11.89
C LEU A 183 -7.56 -35.79 -11.20
N PRO A 184 -6.22 -35.74 -11.08
CA PRO A 184 -5.47 -36.79 -10.40
C PRO A 184 -6.00 -36.95 -8.97
N SER A 185 -6.26 -38.19 -8.55
CA SER A 185 -6.78 -38.55 -7.23
C SER A 185 -5.79 -38.31 -6.08
N SER A 186 -4.65 -37.64 -6.33
CA SER A 186 -3.66 -37.34 -5.32
C SER A 186 -3.97 -35.99 -4.69
N SER A 187 -3.86 -35.93 -3.35
CA SER A 187 -4.04 -34.75 -2.52
C SER A 187 -2.99 -33.64 -2.73
N ALA A 188 -2.28 -33.64 -3.87
CA ALA A 188 -1.08 -32.85 -4.10
C ALA A 188 -1.21 -31.81 -5.22
N LEU A 189 -2.41 -31.51 -5.71
CA LEU A 189 -2.63 -30.32 -6.54
C LEU A 189 -2.56 -29.07 -5.66
N LYS A 190 -1.33 -28.62 -5.37
CA LYS A 190 -1.04 -27.35 -4.73
C LYS A 190 -0.90 -26.29 -5.81
N LEU A 191 -1.93 -25.45 -5.97
CA LEU A 191 -1.80 -24.23 -6.75
C LEU A 191 -1.18 -23.14 -5.87
N VAL A 192 -0.10 -22.55 -6.35
CA VAL A 192 0.49 -21.34 -5.76
C VAL A 192 0.10 -20.19 -6.67
N ILE A 193 -0.68 -19.24 -6.15
CA ILE A 193 -0.86 -17.95 -6.83
C ILE A 193 0.47 -17.21 -6.63
N GLU A 194 1.23 -17.03 -7.69
CA GLU A 194 2.46 -16.23 -7.66
C GLU A 194 2.07 -14.75 -7.81
N ASN A 195 2.52 -13.92 -6.87
CA ASN A 195 2.15 -12.50 -6.77
C ASN A 195 0.63 -12.28 -6.70
N PRO A 196 -0.08 -12.87 -5.72
CA PRO A 196 -1.46 -12.47 -5.48
C PRO A 196 -1.45 -10.95 -5.24
N ALA A 197 -2.56 -10.27 -5.59
CA ALA A 197 -2.80 -8.97 -4.98
C ALA A 197 -2.56 -9.12 -3.45
N PRO A 198 -2.08 -8.07 -2.76
CA PRO A 198 -2.00 -8.15 -1.30
C PRO A 198 -3.30 -8.76 -0.76
N LEU A 199 -3.19 -9.65 0.22
CA LEU A 199 -4.31 -10.28 0.92
C LEU A 199 -4.77 -9.39 2.07
#